data_AF-A0A9N9E5J3-F1
#
_entry.id   AF-A0A9N9E5J3-F1
#
_cell.length_a   1.000
_cell.length_b   1.000
_cell.length_c   1.000
_cell.angle_alpha   90.00
_cell.angle_beta   90.00
_cell.angle_gamma   90.00
#
_symmetry.space_group_name_H-M   'P 1'
#
loop_
_entity.id
_entity.type
_entity.pdbx_description
1 polymer ?
#
loop_
_entity_poly.entity_id
_entity_poly.type
_entity_poly.pdbx_seq_one_letter_code
_entity_poly.pdbx_strand_id
1 'polypeptide(L)'
;FTGSIRLNVKGTNHFKNLNDVEKENFIEQMRIDIAKSIPVDGQRITYLNSKEVFVDFVKLLEVNDFMTALDFYNSTQFIDKKFGFEPTSNRWEEIKTIVQSYFDPITIGLIISLAFLLINLYFFGRYKNRMGCNTIVFKAALIILDIVNDISFIVTNEEYLQNIVFIICPILINTCLAFYIFIFETRKNPKFSDWFRENSKLAAIITLFSSGNIELLHLLDSNYAGYKLFSAPFSSKAIRWIFWGGFSNIFIEDLPQLIIQIIYVVSPNTGYNIFALSALITGSVILLIDVIGFIYDFIAKKQSIYINKVSRVE
;
A
#
# COMPACT_ATOMS: atom_id res chain seq x y z
N PHE A 1 9.89 -3.96 -27.21
CA PHE A 1 10.38 -5.07 -26.40
C PHE A 1 11.54 -4.57 -25.58
N THR A 2 11.52 -4.81 -24.28
CA THR A 2 12.60 -4.47 -23.38
C THR A 2 13.12 -5.77 -22.77
N GLY A 3 14.41 -5.82 -22.49
CA GLY A 3 15.02 -6.95 -21.80
C GLY A 3 16.50 -6.72 -21.60
N SER A 4 17.12 -7.68 -20.92
CA SER A 4 18.53 -7.58 -20.55
C SER A 4 19.35 -8.57 -21.36
N ILE A 5 20.55 -8.11 -21.72
CA ILE A 5 21.61 -8.93 -22.31
C ILE A 5 22.80 -8.78 -21.39
N ARG A 6 23.44 -9.90 -21.07
CA ARG A 6 24.56 -9.93 -20.14
C ARG A 6 25.87 -9.99 -20.89
N LEU A 7 26.92 -9.38 -20.31
CA LEU A 7 28.29 -9.60 -20.75
C LEU A 7 28.85 -10.89 -20.14
N ASN A 8 29.63 -11.64 -20.92
CA ASN A 8 30.39 -12.77 -20.42
C ASN A 8 31.47 -12.31 -19.41
N VAL A 9 32.14 -13.26 -18.76
CA VAL A 9 33.14 -12.95 -17.70
C VAL A 9 34.24 -12.01 -18.19
N LYS A 10 34.73 -12.19 -19.42
CA LYS A 10 35.76 -11.33 -20.01
C LYS A 10 35.23 -9.92 -20.27
N GLY A 11 34.05 -9.81 -20.85
CA GLY A 11 33.35 -8.54 -21.10
C GLY A 11 33.04 -7.77 -19.83
N THR A 12 32.56 -8.48 -18.79
CA THR A 12 32.27 -7.87 -17.48
C THR A 12 33.52 -7.26 -16.86
N ASN A 13 34.66 -7.98 -16.90
CA ASN A 13 35.93 -7.48 -16.38
C ASN A 13 36.47 -6.30 -17.21
N HIS A 14 36.32 -6.37 -18.54
CA HIS A 14 36.68 -5.27 -19.44
C HIS A 14 35.87 -4.00 -19.12
N PHE A 15 34.54 -4.12 -19.08
CA PHE A 15 33.63 -2.99 -18.84
C PHE A 15 33.82 -2.34 -17.45
N LYS A 16 34.12 -3.14 -16.41
CA LYS A 16 34.41 -2.62 -15.07
C LYS A 16 35.66 -1.76 -14.99
N ASN A 17 36.64 -2.00 -15.86
CA ASN A 17 37.91 -1.28 -15.88
C ASN A 17 37.86 0.01 -16.70
N LEU A 18 36.75 0.30 -17.38
CA LEU A 18 36.52 1.53 -18.14
C LEU A 18 36.13 2.69 -17.22
N ASN A 19 36.49 3.91 -17.60
CA ASN A 19 35.94 5.12 -16.99
C ASN A 19 34.50 5.41 -17.49
N ASP A 20 33.82 6.39 -16.90
CA ASP A 20 32.40 6.64 -17.21
C ASP A 20 32.15 7.03 -18.67
N VAL A 21 33.04 7.83 -19.28
CA VAL A 21 32.96 8.22 -20.70
C VAL A 21 33.20 7.01 -21.62
N GLU A 22 34.16 6.17 -21.28
CA GLU A 22 34.46 4.94 -22.01
C GLU A 22 33.32 3.92 -21.91
N LYS A 23 32.62 3.85 -20.77
CA LYS A 23 31.43 3.00 -20.61
C LYS A 23 30.29 3.47 -21.51
N GLU A 24 30.02 4.77 -21.58
CA GLU A 24 29.02 5.32 -22.49
C GLU A 24 29.37 5.01 -23.95
N ASN A 25 30.62 5.24 -24.36
CA ASN A 25 31.11 4.90 -25.69
C ASN A 25 31.00 3.41 -26.01
N PHE A 26 31.30 2.55 -25.04
CA PHE A 26 31.18 1.10 -25.18
C PHE A 26 29.71 0.69 -25.42
N ILE A 27 28.77 1.28 -24.68
CA ILE A 27 27.33 1.00 -24.85
C ILE A 27 26.83 1.47 -26.22
N GLU A 28 27.21 2.68 -26.65
CA GLU A 28 26.84 3.19 -27.97
C GLU A 28 27.43 2.36 -29.11
N GLN A 29 28.71 1.97 -29.00
CA GLN A 29 29.33 1.11 -30.01
C GLN A 29 28.67 -0.27 -30.05
N MET A 30 28.33 -0.84 -28.89
CA MET A 30 27.57 -2.08 -28.80
C MET A 30 26.21 -1.98 -29.50
N ARG A 31 25.51 -0.86 -29.33
CA ARG A 31 24.22 -0.61 -30.00
C ARG A 31 24.37 -0.60 -31.52
N ILE A 32 25.41 0.06 -32.03
CA ILE A 32 25.72 0.13 -33.47
C ILE A 32 26.10 -1.25 -34.01
N ASP A 33 26.94 -1.98 -33.29
CA ASP A 33 27.41 -3.31 -33.67
C ASP A 33 26.24 -4.30 -33.73
N ILE A 34 25.34 -4.27 -32.72
CA ILE A 34 24.09 -5.07 -32.73
C ILE A 34 23.25 -4.76 -33.96
N ALA A 35 23.04 -3.48 -34.27
CA ALA A 35 22.24 -3.07 -35.42
C ALA A 35 22.82 -3.60 -36.76
N LYS A 36 24.15 -3.68 -36.87
CA LYS A 36 24.85 -4.24 -38.04
C LYS A 36 24.83 -5.77 -38.09
N SER A 37 24.75 -6.42 -36.93
CA SER A 37 24.77 -7.89 -36.83
C SER A 37 23.43 -8.54 -37.18
N ILE A 38 22.33 -7.79 -37.24
CA ILE A 38 21.02 -8.32 -37.63
C ILE A 38 20.97 -8.45 -39.16
N PRO A 39 20.83 -9.67 -39.71
CA PRO A 39 20.75 -9.85 -41.16
C PRO A 39 19.41 -9.30 -41.67
N VAL A 40 19.44 -8.14 -42.31
CA VAL A 40 18.28 -7.57 -42.99
C VAL A 40 18.38 -7.91 -44.47
N ASP A 41 17.52 -8.82 -44.95
CA ASP A 41 17.39 -9.09 -46.38
C ASP A 41 16.90 -7.83 -47.12
N GLY A 42 17.59 -7.44 -48.20
CA GLY A 42 17.28 -6.27 -49.01
C GLY A 42 15.86 -6.26 -49.59
N GLN A 43 15.24 -7.44 -49.75
CA GLN A 43 13.85 -7.57 -50.20
C GLN A 43 12.81 -7.37 -49.07
N ARG A 44 13.23 -7.39 -47.80
CA ARG A 44 12.38 -7.22 -46.60
C ARG A 44 12.37 -5.79 -46.05
N ILE A 45 13.26 -4.91 -46.55
CA ILE A 45 13.43 -3.53 -46.06
C ILE A 45 12.16 -2.67 -46.21
N THR A 46 11.23 -3.05 -47.08
CA THR A 46 10.02 -2.26 -47.32
C THR A 46 8.94 -2.38 -46.23
N TYR A 47 8.98 -3.38 -45.34
CA TYR A 47 7.89 -3.63 -44.37
C TYR A 47 8.26 -4.28 -43.03
N LEU A 48 9.52 -4.22 -42.57
CA LEU A 48 9.86 -4.83 -41.27
C LEU A 48 9.27 -4.04 -40.09
N ASN A 49 8.39 -4.70 -39.36
CA ASN A 49 7.98 -4.28 -38.03
C ASN A 49 9.19 -4.44 -37.08
N SER A 50 9.48 -3.43 -36.25
CA SER A 50 10.49 -3.48 -35.17
C SER A 50 10.46 -4.77 -34.32
N LYS A 51 9.30 -5.42 -34.18
CA LYS A 51 9.10 -6.72 -33.53
C LYS A 51 9.78 -7.88 -34.26
N GLU A 52 9.73 -7.93 -35.58
CA GLU A 52 10.31 -9.02 -36.37
C GLU A 52 11.84 -8.94 -36.36
N VAL A 53 12.38 -7.72 -36.51
CA VAL A 53 13.82 -7.43 -36.36
C VAL A 53 14.32 -7.87 -34.99
N PHE A 54 13.54 -7.59 -33.94
CA PHE A 54 13.87 -7.99 -32.58
C PHE A 54 13.83 -9.51 -32.38
N VAL A 55 12.83 -10.20 -32.94
CA VAL A 55 12.74 -11.67 -32.89
C VAL A 55 13.93 -12.33 -33.59
N ASP A 56 14.35 -11.80 -34.75
CA ASP A 56 15.50 -12.32 -35.49
C ASP A 56 16.81 -12.09 -34.72
N PHE A 57 16.94 -10.97 -34.01
CA PHE A 57 18.06 -10.72 -33.10
C PHE A 57 18.10 -11.71 -31.92
N VAL A 58 16.96 -11.98 -31.27
CA VAL A 58 16.89 -12.95 -30.17
C VAL A 58 17.28 -14.35 -30.64
N LYS A 59 16.78 -14.79 -31.81
CA LYS A 59 17.20 -16.07 -32.40
C LYS A 59 18.69 -16.12 -32.68
N LEU A 60 19.30 -15.01 -33.09
CA LEU A 60 20.74 -14.93 -33.34
C LEU A 60 21.55 -15.10 -32.05
N LEU A 61 20.99 -14.74 -30.89
CA LEU A 61 21.58 -15.00 -29.57
C LEU A 61 21.42 -16.44 -29.10
N GLU A 62 20.39 -17.16 -29.57
CA GLU A 62 20.14 -18.56 -29.23
C GLU A 62 21.08 -19.53 -29.99
N VAL A 63 21.64 -19.08 -31.12
CA VAL A 63 22.59 -19.88 -31.92
C VAL A 63 23.98 -19.82 -31.29
N ASN A 64 24.29 -20.85 -30.49
CA ASN A 64 25.54 -20.95 -29.73
C ASN A 64 26.61 -21.84 -30.40
N ASP A 65 26.21 -22.65 -31.37
CA ASP A 65 27.06 -23.70 -31.96
C ASP A 65 27.95 -23.21 -33.10
N PHE A 66 27.74 -21.99 -33.60
CA PHE A 66 28.50 -21.39 -34.69
C PHE A 66 28.81 -19.92 -34.43
N MET A 67 29.89 -19.43 -35.06
CA MET A 67 30.23 -18.00 -35.04
C MET A 67 29.14 -17.20 -35.78
N THR A 68 28.60 -16.18 -35.12
CA THR A 68 27.61 -15.25 -35.67
C THR A 68 28.25 -13.88 -35.89
N ALA A 69 27.53 -12.98 -36.57
CA ALA A 69 27.98 -11.61 -36.79
C ALA A 69 28.25 -10.84 -35.48
N LEU A 70 27.73 -11.30 -34.32
CA LEU A 70 28.04 -10.70 -33.02
C LEU A 70 29.47 -11.02 -32.53
N ASP A 71 30.09 -12.10 -33.00
CA ASP A 71 31.42 -12.50 -32.53
C ASP A 71 32.55 -11.70 -33.19
N PHE A 72 32.25 -10.99 -34.28
CA PHE A 72 33.25 -10.27 -35.09
C PHE A 72 33.44 -8.81 -34.68
N TYR A 73 32.51 -8.23 -33.92
CA TYR A 73 32.64 -6.85 -33.47
C TYR A 73 33.20 -6.77 -32.05
N ASN A 74 34.06 -5.78 -31.83
CA ASN A 74 34.82 -5.63 -30.59
C ASN A 74 33.94 -5.51 -29.35
N SER A 75 32.74 -4.94 -29.49
CA SER A 75 31.82 -4.69 -28.38
C SER A 75 30.88 -5.88 -28.17
N THR A 76 30.32 -6.47 -29.24
CA THR A 76 29.29 -7.52 -29.15
C THR A 76 29.85 -8.93 -28.95
N GLN A 77 31.15 -9.17 -29.21
CA GLN A 77 31.83 -10.43 -28.85
C GLN A 77 31.80 -10.72 -27.34
N PHE A 78 31.54 -9.70 -26.53
CA PHE A 78 31.43 -9.80 -25.08
C PHE A 78 30.05 -10.23 -24.60
N ILE A 79 29.06 -10.37 -25.48
CA ILE A 79 27.73 -10.84 -25.12
C ILE A 79 27.80 -12.31 -24.64
N ASP A 80 27.14 -12.60 -23.53
CA ASP A 80 26.97 -13.94 -23.02
C ASP A 80 25.83 -14.65 -23.76
N LYS A 81 26.17 -15.30 -24.88
CA LYS A 81 25.20 -16.07 -25.68
C LYS A 81 24.61 -17.26 -24.92
N LYS A 82 25.34 -17.80 -23.93
CA LYS A 82 24.83 -18.89 -23.08
C LYS A 82 23.74 -18.40 -22.12
N PHE A 83 23.85 -17.15 -21.67
CA PHE A 83 22.79 -16.47 -20.91
C PHE A 83 21.61 -16.10 -21.82
N GLY A 84 21.89 -15.67 -23.06
CA GLY A 84 20.87 -15.34 -24.06
C GLY A 84 20.20 -13.99 -23.79
N PHE A 85 18.99 -13.83 -24.35
CA PHE A 85 18.15 -12.66 -24.10
C PHE A 85 17.09 -12.99 -23.04
N GLU A 86 17.12 -12.28 -21.92
CA GLU A 86 16.04 -12.34 -20.94
C GLU A 86 15.08 -11.17 -21.17
N PRO A 87 13.84 -11.42 -21.61
CA PRO A 87 12.83 -10.36 -21.64
C PRO A 87 12.67 -9.83 -20.22
N THR A 88 12.75 -8.51 -20.04
CA THR A 88 12.26 -7.91 -18.79
C THR A 88 10.80 -8.33 -18.71
N SER A 89 10.45 -9.06 -17.66
CA SER A 89 9.07 -9.38 -17.33
C SER A 89 8.24 -8.13 -17.53
N ASN A 90 7.16 -8.24 -18.30
CA ASN A 90 6.22 -7.14 -18.38
C ASN A 90 5.68 -6.95 -16.96
N ARG A 91 5.91 -5.78 -16.35
CA ARG A 91 5.37 -5.48 -15.00
C ARG A 91 3.88 -5.76 -14.92
N TRP A 92 3.16 -5.60 -16.03
CA TRP A 92 1.76 -5.94 -16.09
C TRP A 92 1.51 -7.46 -15.97
N GLU A 93 2.36 -8.33 -16.51
CA GLU A 93 2.25 -9.76 -16.27
C GLU A 93 2.65 -10.14 -14.83
N GLU A 94 3.60 -9.45 -14.21
CA GLU A 94 3.91 -9.64 -12.78
C GLU A 94 2.74 -9.23 -11.87
N ILE A 95 2.22 -8.01 -12.04
CA ILE A 95 1.04 -7.53 -11.31
C ILE A 95 -0.13 -8.48 -11.56
N LYS A 96 -0.37 -8.90 -12.80
CA LYS A 96 -1.46 -9.82 -13.13
C LYS A 96 -1.28 -11.18 -12.45
N THR A 97 -0.06 -11.70 -12.38
CA THR A 97 0.25 -12.95 -11.67
C THR A 97 -0.03 -12.81 -10.17
N ILE A 98 0.36 -11.67 -9.58
CA ILE A 98 0.08 -11.38 -8.16
C ILE A 98 -1.41 -11.19 -7.92
N VAL A 99 -2.10 -10.44 -8.78
CA VAL A 99 -3.56 -10.26 -8.72
C VAL A 99 -4.25 -11.61 -8.82
N GLN A 100 -3.82 -12.50 -9.74
CA GLN A 100 -4.33 -13.86 -9.85
C GLN A 100 -4.10 -14.68 -8.57
N SER A 101 -3.00 -14.46 -7.86
CA SER A 101 -2.77 -15.13 -6.58
C SER A 101 -3.82 -14.78 -5.52
N TYR A 102 -4.40 -13.57 -5.53
CA TYR A 102 -5.53 -13.24 -4.63
C TYR A 102 -6.82 -14.03 -4.94
N PHE A 103 -6.93 -14.55 -6.16
CA PHE A 103 -8.05 -15.38 -6.58
C PHE A 103 -7.83 -16.87 -6.28
N ASP A 104 -6.80 -17.21 -5.49
CA ASP A 104 -6.69 -18.58 -4.99
C ASP A 104 -7.89 -18.91 -4.08
N PRO A 105 -8.43 -20.14 -4.14
CA PRO A 105 -9.65 -20.49 -3.40
C PRO A 105 -9.54 -20.30 -1.88
N ILE A 106 -8.33 -20.40 -1.32
CA ILE A 106 -8.10 -20.25 0.12
C ILE A 106 -8.23 -18.78 0.51
N THR A 107 -7.54 -17.88 -0.19
CA THR A 107 -7.64 -16.43 0.06
C THR A 107 -9.06 -15.91 -0.16
N ILE A 108 -9.74 -16.34 -1.23
CA ILE A 108 -11.16 -16.01 -1.46
C ILE A 108 -12.01 -16.51 -0.28
N GLY A 109 -11.81 -17.76 0.15
CA GLY A 109 -12.54 -18.35 1.28
C GLY A 109 -12.36 -17.55 2.56
N LEU A 110 -11.14 -17.08 2.85
CA LEU A 110 -10.84 -16.24 4.01
C LEU A 110 -11.53 -14.87 3.93
N ILE A 111 -11.48 -14.21 2.77
CA ILE A 111 -12.14 -12.91 2.55
C ILE A 111 -13.66 -13.03 2.72
N ILE A 112 -14.27 -14.06 2.11
CA ILE A 112 -15.72 -14.30 2.23
C ILE A 112 -16.11 -14.62 3.69
N SER A 113 -15.31 -15.43 4.39
CA SER A 113 -15.54 -15.76 5.79
C SER A 113 -15.50 -14.51 6.68
N LEU A 114 -14.49 -13.66 6.49
CA LEU A 114 -14.37 -12.39 7.21
C LEU A 114 -15.53 -11.45 6.90
N ALA A 115 -15.88 -11.29 5.62
CA ALA A 115 -17.02 -10.45 5.22
C ALA A 115 -18.33 -10.95 5.84
N PHE A 116 -18.56 -12.27 5.80
CA PHE A 116 -19.73 -12.90 6.43
C PHE A 116 -19.76 -12.65 7.94
N LEU A 117 -18.63 -12.80 8.64
CA LEU A 117 -18.52 -12.51 10.07
C LEU A 117 -18.90 -11.05 10.39
N LEU A 118 -18.32 -10.08 9.67
CA LEU A 118 -18.57 -8.65 9.88
C LEU A 118 -20.04 -8.28 9.62
N ILE A 119 -20.64 -8.84 8.56
CA ILE A 119 -22.05 -8.65 8.23
C ILE A 119 -22.94 -9.20 9.36
N ASN A 120 -22.66 -10.39 9.87
CA ASN A 120 -23.41 -10.97 10.99
C ASN A 120 -23.28 -10.13 12.27
N LEU A 121 -22.07 -9.65 12.59
CA LEU A 121 -21.85 -8.76 13.72
C LEU A 121 -22.62 -7.44 13.58
N TYR A 122 -22.66 -6.86 12.38
CA TYR A 122 -23.46 -5.67 12.10
C TYR A 122 -24.95 -5.93 12.33
N PHE A 123 -25.50 -6.99 11.73
CA PHE A 123 -26.92 -7.33 11.89
C PHE A 123 -27.28 -7.70 13.32
N PHE A 124 -26.40 -8.40 14.04
CA PHE A 124 -26.57 -8.71 15.45
C PHE A 124 -26.65 -7.45 16.30
N GLY A 125 -25.72 -6.52 16.13
CA GLY A 125 -25.74 -5.23 16.83
C GLY A 125 -27.01 -4.44 16.51
N ARG A 126 -27.39 -4.41 15.22
CA ARG A 126 -28.60 -3.72 14.75
C ARG A 126 -29.88 -4.33 15.30
N TYR A 127 -29.94 -5.65 15.40
CA TYR A 127 -31.06 -6.40 15.96
C TYR A 127 -31.22 -6.08 17.45
N LYS A 128 -30.12 -6.07 18.22
CA LYS A 128 -30.14 -5.82 19.67
C LYS A 128 -30.38 -4.34 20.02
N ASN A 129 -29.74 -3.41 19.31
CA ASN A 129 -29.89 -1.98 19.57
C ASN A 129 -29.88 -1.16 18.27
N ARG A 130 -31.07 -0.76 17.81
CA ARG A 130 -31.24 0.10 16.62
C ARG A 130 -30.83 1.56 16.83
N MET A 131 -30.50 2.00 18.05
CA MET A 131 -30.04 3.38 18.27
C MET A 131 -28.52 3.47 18.36
N GLY A 132 -27.81 2.34 18.49
CA GLY A 132 -26.36 2.29 18.50
C GLY A 132 -25.73 2.48 17.11
N CYS A 133 -24.51 3.01 17.09
CA CYS A 133 -23.63 3.15 15.93
C CYS A 133 -23.04 1.79 15.53
N ASN A 134 -23.89 0.85 15.08
CA ASN A 134 -23.46 -0.52 14.80
C ASN A 134 -22.52 -0.66 13.59
N THR A 135 -22.39 0.39 12.75
CA THR A 135 -21.40 0.47 11.68
C THR A 135 -19.96 0.51 12.21
N ILE A 136 -19.77 0.74 13.51
CA ILE A 136 -18.46 0.76 14.18
C ILE A 136 -17.67 -0.55 13.99
N VAL A 137 -18.35 -1.69 13.78
CA VAL A 137 -17.70 -2.98 13.54
C VAL A 137 -16.87 -2.96 12.26
N PHE A 138 -17.38 -2.35 11.19
CA PHE A 138 -16.65 -2.21 9.94
C PHE A 138 -15.47 -1.25 10.10
N LYS A 139 -15.66 -0.13 10.80
CA LYS A 139 -14.59 0.82 11.08
C LYS A 139 -13.46 0.20 11.90
N ALA A 140 -13.80 -0.51 12.96
CA ALA A 140 -12.81 -1.24 13.77
C ALA A 140 -12.05 -2.29 12.96
N ALA A 141 -12.75 -3.03 12.09
CA ALA A 141 -12.11 -4.00 11.21
C ALA A 141 -11.16 -3.37 10.20
N LEU A 142 -11.51 -2.22 9.61
CA LEU A 142 -10.65 -1.48 8.70
C LEU A 142 -9.38 -0.97 9.40
N ILE A 143 -9.51 -0.39 10.60
CA ILE A 143 -8.35 0.06 11.39
C ILE A 143 -7.40 -1.11 11.72
N ILE A 144 -7.94 -2.28 12.06
CA ILE A 144 -7.11 -3.46 12.33
C ILE A 144 -6.42 -3.95 11.06
N LEU A 145 -7.13 -3.97 9.93
CA LEU A 145 -6.58 -4.39 8.64
C LEU A 145 -5.44 -3.47 8.19
N ASP A 146 -5.58 -2.17 8.41
CA ASP A 146 -4.58 -1.14 8.11
C ASP A 146 -3.25 -1.44 8.81
N ILE A 147 -3.29 -1.56 10.15
CA ILE A 147 -2.12 -1.90 10.98
C ILE A 147 -1.45 -3.19 10.50
N VAL A 148 -2.24 -4.22 10.16
CA VAL A 148 -1.71 -5.50 9.67
C VAL A 148 -0.99 -5.32 8.33
N ASN A 149 -1.55 -4.55 7.41
CA ASN A 149 -0.97 -4.32 6.10
C ASN A 149 0.30 -3.48 6.18
N ASP A 150 0.33 -2.45 7.03
CA ASP A 150 1.51 -1.60 7.19
C ASP A 150 2.68 -2.36 7.80
N ILE A 151 2.41 -3.17 8.82
CA ILE A 151 3.42 -4.07 9.40
C ILE A 151 3.88 -5.08 8.35
N SER A 152 2.96 -5.68 7.58
CA SER A 152 3.29 -6.66 6.54
C SER A 152 4.16 -6.03 5.44
N PHE A 153 3.88 -4.78 5.06
CA PHE A 153 4.67 -4.04 4.09
C PHE A 153 6.09 -3.81 4.60
N ILE A 154 6.28 -3.36 5.85
CA ILE A 154 7.62 -3.12 6.39
C ILE A 154 8.43 -4.41 6.53
N VAL A 155 7.83 -5.45 7.11
CA VAL A 155 8.50 -6.73 7.36
C VAL A 155 8.99 -7.37 6.07
N THR A 156 8.29 -7.15 4.96
CA THR A 156 8.62 -7.78 3.68
C THR A 156 9.47 -6.92 2.75
N ASN A 157 9.65 -5.62 3.05
CA ASN A 157 10.35 -4.68 2.18
C ASN A 157 11.41 -3.89 2.97
N GLU A 158 12.51 -4.58 3.34
CA GLU A 158 13.59 -4.03 4.19
C GLU A 158 14.26 -2.76 3.62
N GLU A 159 14.21 -2.53 2.31
CA GLU A 159 14.81 -1.36 1.66
C GLU A 159 14.13 -0.03 2.03
N TYR A 160 12.91 -0.06 2.59
CA TYR A 160 12.11 1.12 2.89
C TYR A 160 11.93 1.34 4.41
N LEU A 161 13.03 1.26 5.17
CA LEU A 161 13.08 1.59 6.60
C LEU A 161 12.53 2.99 6.93
N GLN A 162 12.53 3.92 5.96
CA GLN A 162 11.92 5.25 6.12
C GLN A 162 10.42 5.16 6.46
N ASN A 163 9.73 4.09 6.05
CA ASN A 163 8.32 3.86 6.39
C ASN A 163 8.10 3.63 7.89
N ILE A 164 9.12 3.16 8.63
CA ILE A 164 9.03 2.94 10.08
C ILE A 164 8.69 4.23 10.81
N VAL A 165 9.20 5.37 10.33
CA VAL A 165 8.92 6.69 10.92
C VAL A 165 7.42 6.99 10.86
N PHE A 166 6.78 6.66 9.74
CA PHE A 166 5.36 6.89 9.50
C PHE A 166 4.45 5.84 10.15
N ILE A 167 5.00 4.82 10.81
CA ILE A 167 4.26 3.94 11.73
C ILE A 167 4.48 4.38 13.18
N ILE A 168 5.74 4.62 13.58
CA ILE A 168 6.08 4.93 14.97
C ILE A 168 5.54 6.30 15.40
N CYS A 169 5.64 7.32 14.54
CA CYS A 169 5.21 8.67 14.91
C CYS A 169 3.69 8.74 15.18
N PRO A 170 2.81 8.23 14.30
CA PRO A 170 1.38 8.15 14.58
C PRO A 170 1.06 7.32 15.83
N ILE A 171 1.70 6.16 15.99
CA ILE A 171 1.54 5.32 17.20
C ILE A 171 1.78 6.12 18.48
N LEU A 172 2.87 6.88 18.54
CA LEU A 172 3.20 7.69 19.70
C LEU A 172 2.18 8.82 19.92
N ILE A 173 1.82 9.55 18.86
CA ILE A 173 0.87 10.67 18.94
C ILE A 173 -0.51 10.19 19.38
N ASN A 174 -1.03 9.14 18.74
CA ASN A 174 -2.32 8.52 19.06
C ASN A 174 -2.33 7.97 20.49
N THR A 175 -1.26 7.29 20.91
CA THR A 175 -1.15 6.78 22.28
C THR A 175 -1.16 7.93 23.30
N CYS A 176 -0.36 8.98 23.09
CA CYS A 176 -0.37 10.16 23.95
C CYS A 176 -1.75 10.83 24.01
N LEU A 177 -2.41 10.96 22.86
CA LEU A 177 -3.74 11.55 22.76
C LEU A 177 -4.79 10.71 23.49
N ALA A 178 -4.76 9.38 23.34
CA ALA A 178 -5.65 8.46 24.04
C ALA A 178 -5.47 8.60 25.56
N PHE A 179 -4.23 8.52 26.07
CA PHE A 179 -3.96 8.72 27.50
C PHE A 179 -4.44 10.07 28.00
N TYR A 180 -4.21 11.14 27.22
CA TYR A 180 -4.68 12.47 27.58
C TYR A 180 -6.21 12.53 27.68
N ILE A 181 -6.94 11.95 26.72
CA ILE A 181 -8.41 11.85 26.75
C ILE A 181 -8.89 11.10 27.99
N PHE A 182 -8.33 9.92 28.28
CA PHE A 182 -8.71 9.14 29.45
C PHE A 182 -8.44 9.88 30.76
N ILE A 183 -7.26 10.48 30.93
CA ILE A 183 -6.92 11.26 32.12
C ILE A 183 -7.87 12.44 32.29
N PHE A 184 -8.18 13.16 31.20
CA PHE A 184 -9.10 14.29 31.23
C PHE A 184 -10.50 13.84 31.66
N GLU A 185 -11.05 12.80 31.03
CA GLU A 185 -12.39 12.31 31.30
C GLU A 185 -12.52 11.72 32.70
N THR A 186 -11.58 10.89 33.15
CA THR A 186 -11.61 10.35 34.52
C THR A 186 -11.55 11.45 35.59
N ARG A 187 -10.85 12.57 35.33
CA ARG A 187 -10.75 13.68 36.30
C ARG A 187 -11.92 14.66 36.26
N LYS A 188 -12.55 14.85 35.10
CA LYS A 188 -13.53 15.93 34.89
C LYS A 188 -14.96 15.44 34.66
N ASN A 189 -15.15 14.15 34.39
CA ASN A 189 -16.45 13.56 34.10
C ASN A 189 -16.74 12.38 35.05
N PRO A 190 -17.52 12.62 36.13
CA PRO A 190 -17.83 11.57 37.11
C PRO A 190 -18.46 10.32 36.49
N LYS A 191 -19.35 10.49 35.51
CA LYS A 191 -20.00 9.37 34.82
C LYS A 191 -18.99 8.50 34.07
N PHE A 192 -18.01 9.13 33.43
CA PHE A 192 -16.94 8.41 32.75
C PHE A 192 -16.02 7.72 33.75
N SER A 193 -15.69 8.37 34.87
CA SER A 193 -14.91 7.75 35.94
C SER A 193 -15.58 6.48 36.47
N ASP A 194 -16.89 6.50 36.71
CA ASP A 194 -17.63 5.33 37.17
C ASP A 194 -17.65 4.22 36.12
N TRP A 195 -17.94 4.57 34.86
CA TRP A 195 -17.88 3.63 33.74
C TRP A 195 -16.48 3.01 33.57
N PHE A 196 -15.41 3.79 33.70
CA PHE A 196 -14.03 3.33 33.53
C PHE A 196 -13.62 2.35 34.63
N ARG A 197 -14.09 2.55 35.87
CA ARG A 197 -13.84 1.61 36.99
C ARG A 197 -14.43 0.23 36.70
N GLU A 198 -15.63 0.19 36.13
CA GLU A 198 -16.32 -1.06 35.78
C GLU A 198 -15.73 -1.74 34.53
N ASN A 199 -15.19 -0.96 33.59
CA ASN A 199 -14.82 -1.44 32.24
C ASN A 199 -13.32 -1.29 31.91
N SER A 200 -12.46 -1.10 32.92
CA SER A 200 -11.04 -0.77 32.79
C SER A 200 -10.25 -1.71 31.87
N LYS A 201 -10.53 -3.02 31.91
CA LYS A 201 -9.87 -4.02 31.03
C LYS A 201 -10.16 -3.77 29.56
N LEU A 202 -11.42 -3.55 29.20
CA LEU A 202 -11.81 -3.26 27.82
C LEU A 202 -11.22 -1.92 27.39
N ALA A 203 -11.31 -0.89 28.24
CA ALA A 203 -10.73 0.41 27.95
C ALA A 203 -9.23 0.33 27.65
N ALA A 204 -8.46 -0.47 28.41
CA ALA A 204 -7.04 -0.69 28.17
C ALA A 204 -6.77 -1.38 26.82
N ILE A 205 -7.54 -2.42 26.48
CA ILE A 205 -7.43 -3.12 25.19
C ILE A 205 -7.69 -2.15 24.04
N ILE A 206 -8.79 -1.38 24.11
CA ILE A 206 -9.13 -0.42 23.05
C ILE A 206 -8.10 0.71 22.97
N THR A 207 -7.55 1.16 24.10
CA THR A 207 -6.47 2.16 24.12
C THR A 207 -5.21 1.64 23.41
N LEU A 208 -4.85 0.36 23.61
CA LEU A 208 -3.71 -0.25 22.94
C LEU A 208 -3.92 -0.29 21.42
N PHE A 209 -5.07 -0.75 20.95
CA PHE A 209 -5.35 -0.80 19.51
C PHE A 209 -5.59 0.59 18.91
N SER A 210 -6.07 1.56 19.68
CA SER A 210 -6.21 2.95 19.22
C SER A 210 -4.88 3.66 19.02
N SER A 211 -3.76 3.03 19.39
CA SER A 211 -2.43 3.55 19.03
C SER A 211 -2.23 3.58 17.51
N GLY A 212 -2.75 2.61 16.76
CA GLY A 212 -2.72 2.67 15.29
C GLY A 212 -3.63 3.78 14.77
N ASN A 213 -4.88 3.86 15.25
CA ASN A 213 -5.78 4.96 14.90
C ASN A 213 -6.67 5.34 16.08
N ILE A 214 -6.58 6.61 16.49
CA ILE A 214 -7.30 7.14 17.66
C ILE A 214 -8.83 7.01 17.53
N GLU A 215 -9.34 6.96 16.30
CA GLU A 215 -10.78 6.82 16.05
C GLU A 215 -11.35 5.48 16.50
N LEU A 216 -10.52 4.48 16.77
CA LEU A 216 -10.97 3.22 17.38
C LEU A 216 -11.57 3.43 18.78
N LEU A 217 -11.24 4.53 19.46
CA LEU A 217 -11.90 4.91 20.71
C LEU A 217 -13.41 5.06 20.55
N HIS A 218 -13.92 5.32 19.34
CA HIS A 218 -15.36 5.36 19.08
C HIS A 218 -16.08 4.02 19.27
N LEU A 219 -15.33 2.91 19.36
CA LEU A 219 -15.91 1.64 19.78
C LEU A 219 -16.52 1.74 21.19
N LEU A 220 -15.90 2.53 22.07
CA LEU A 220 -16.30 2.67 23.46
C LEU A 220 -17.58 3.50 23.64
N ASP A 221 -17.92 4.45 22.76
CA ASP A 221 -19.16 5.25 22.83
C ASP A 221 -20.21 4.88 21.76
N SER A 222 -19.95 3.85 20.96
CA SER A 222 -20.84 3.41 19.87
C SER A 222 -22.21 2.89 20.31
N ASN A 223 -22.39 2.56 21.58
CA ASN A 223 -23.54 1.82 22.13
C ASN A 223 -23.83 0.51 21.37
N TYR A 224 -22.78 -0.15 20.86
CA TYR A 224 -22.88 -1.37 20.07
C TYR A 224 -23.69 -2.46 20.80
N ALA A 225 -24.72 -2.97 20.14
CA ALA A 225 -25.70 -3.94 20.67
C ALA A 225 -26.36 -3.54 22.02
N GLY A 226 -26.21 -2.29 22.47
CA GLY A 226 -26.72 -1.81 23.75
C GLY A 226 -25.95 -2.28 24.98
N TYR A 227 -24.75 -2.87 24.80
CA TYR A 227 -23.93 -3.29 25.92
C TYR A 227 -23.28 -2.08 26.61
N LYS A 228 -23.35 -2.04 27.95
CA LYS A 228 -22.71 -1.00 28.78
C LYS A 228 -21.20 -0.85 28.51
N LEU A 229 -20.55 -1.95 28.12
CA LEU A 229 -19.16 -2.00 27.69
C LEU A 229 -18.84 -1.02 26.54
N PHE A 230 -19.80 -0.73 25.69
CA PHE A 230 -19.66 0.18 24.54
C PHE A 230 -20.48 1.47 24.73
N SER A 231 -20.77 1.84 25.98
CA SER A 231 -21.57 3.03 26.34
C SER A 231 -20.77 4.02 27.18
N ALA A 232 -19.49 4.19 26.88
CA ALA A 232 -18.62 5.16 27.53
C ALA A 232 -19.17 6.58 27.35
N PRO A 233 -19.40 7.33 28.45
CA PRO A 233 -20.01 8.65 28.37
C PRO A 233 -18.96 9.73 28.09
N PHE A 234 -18.27 9.66 26.95
CA PHE A 234 -17.30 10.69 26.54
C PHE A 234 -17.93 12.08 26.48
N SER A 235 -17.21 13.10 26.93
CA SER A 235 -17.65 14.48 26.74
C SER A 235 -17.51 14.92 25.27
N SER A 236 -18.26 15.94 24.86
CA SER A 236 -18.13 16.51 23.52
C SER A 236 -16.72 17.07 23.22
N LYS A 237 -15.91 17.34 24.26
CA LYS A 237 -14.49 17.72 24.09
C LYS A 237 -13.64 16.52 23.71
N ALA A 238 -13.80 15.38 24.38
CA ALA A 238 -13.10 14.14 24.03
C ALA A 238 -13.46 13.69 22.61
N ILE A 239 -14.75 13.65 22.26
CA ILE A 239 -15.21 13.32 20.89
C ILE A 239 -14.55 14.23 19.84
N ARG A 240 -14.41 15.52 20.14
CA ARG A 240 -13.74 16.47 19.25
C ARG A 240 -12.25 16.21 19.13
N TRP A 241 -11.57 15.82 20.20
CA TRP A 241 -10.16 15.45 20.16
C TRP A 241 -9.93 14.16 19.38
N ILE A 242 -10.80 13.16 19.54
CA ILE A 242 -10.76 11.91 18.75
C ILE A 242 -10.88 12.24 17.26
N PHE A 243 -11.90 13.03 16.88
CA PHE A 243 -12.12 13.45 15.49
C PHE A 243 -10.92 14.19 14.87
N TRP A 244 -10.38 15.20 15.57
CA TRP A 244 -9.23 15.95 15.03
C TRP A 244 -7.93 15.15 15.05
N GLY A 245 -7.79 14.20 15.98
CA GLY A 245 -6.69 13.25 15.99
C GLY A 245 -6.72 12.36 14.75
N GLY A 246 -7.88 11.75 14.47
CA GLY A 246 -8.07 10.92 13.27
C GLY A 246 -7.82 11.68 11.98
N PHE A 247 -8.37 12.90 11.84
CA PHE A 247 -8.09 13.77 10.70
C PHE A 247 -6.60 14.10 10.54
N SER A 248 -5.85 14.21 11.64
CA SER A 248 -4.42 14.49 11.58
C SER A 248 -3.63 13.28 11.07
N ASN A 249 -4.10 12.05 11.32
CA ASN A 249 -3.43 10.83 10.83
C ASN A 249 -3.39 10.78 9.30
N ILE A 250 -4.39 11.32 8.59
CA ILE A 250 -4.36 11.44 7.13
C ILE A 250 -3.05 12.07 6.63
N PHE A 251 -2.54 13.09 7.32
CA PHE A 251 -1.34 13.81 6.91
C PHE A 251 -0.05 13.25 7.50
N ILE A 252 -0.12 12.65 8.68
CA ILE A 252 1.05 12.15 9.43
C ILE A 252 1.37 10.69 9.05
N GLU A 253 0.36 9.93 8.65
CA GLU A 253 0.40 8.49 8.42
C GLU A 253 -0.04 8.15 6.99
N ASP A 254 -1.34 8.22 6.70
CA ASP A 254 -1.94 7.62 5.50
C ASP A 254 -1.34 8.17 4.20
N LEU A 255 -1.24 9.50 4.08
CA LEU A 255 -0.73 10.13 2.86
C LEU A 255 0.77 9.87 2.66
N PRO A 256 1.66 10.09 3.65
CA PRO A 256 3.07 9.70 3.52
C PRO A 256 3.28 8.22 3.21
N GLN A 257 2.57 7.32 3.90
CA GLN A 257 2.70 5.88 3.68
C GLN A 257 2.24 5.49 2.27
N LEU A 258 1.11 6.03 1.80
CA LEU A 258 0.62 5.79 0.44
C LEU A 258 1.64 6.27 -0.61
N ILE A 259 2.28 7.42 -0.40
CA ILE A 259 3.34 7.92 -1.28
C ILE A 259 4.51 6.94 -1.34
N ILE A 260 4.95 6.41 -0.19
CA ILE A 260 6.04 5.43 -0.12
C ILE A 260 5.65 4.13 -0.87
N GLN A 261 4.42 3.64 -0.68
CA GLN A 261 3.92 2.45 -1.36
C GLN A 261 3.85 2.65 -2.89
N ILE A 262 3.43 3.83 -3.35
CA ILE A 262 3.46 4.18 -4.79
C ILE A 262 4.90 4.18 -5.31
N ILE A 263 5.84 4.81 -4.59
CA ILE A 263 7.26 4.83 -4.99
C ILE A 263 7.82 3.41 -5.07
N TYR A 264 7.52 2.57 -4.08
CA TYR A 264 7.90 1.15 -4.09
C TYR A 264 7.39 0.45 -5.35
N VAL A 265 6.09 0.58 -5.63
CA VAL A 265 5.44 -0.09 -6.76
C VAL A 265 5.93 0.45 -8.11
N VAL A 266 6.34 1.71 -8.20
CA VAL A 266 6.83 2.32 -9.45
C VAL A 266 8.33 2.09 -9.66
N SER A 267 9.11 1.82 -8.61
CA SER A 267 10.56 1.65 -8.70
C SER A 267 10.98 0.50 -9.64
N PRO A 268 11.94 0.72 -10.57
CA PRO A 268 12.37 -0.28 -11.55
C PRO A 268 13.27 -1.38 -11.02
N ASN A 269 13.81 -1.24 -9.82
CA ASN A 269 14.77 -2.19 -9.26
C ASN A 269 14.14 -3.13 -8.21
N THR A 270 12.88 -2.90 -7.84
CA THR A 270 12.17 -3.67 -6.82
C THR A 270 11.20 -4.64 -7.49
N GLY A 271 11.32 -5.94 -7.17
CA GLY A 271 10.33 -6.93 -7.59
C GLY A 271 8.96 -6.62 -7.00
N TYR A 272 7.89 -6.88 -7.76
CA TYR A 272 6.54 -6.70 -7.24
C TYR A 272 6.27 -7.69 -6.11
N ASN A 273 5.82 -7.15 -4.97
CA ASN A 273 5.49 -7.90 -3.77
C ASN A 273 3.97 -7.82 -3.53
N ILE A 274 3.33 -8.97 -3.29
CA ILE A 274 1.91 -9.07 -2.96
C ILE A 274 1.52 -8.17 -1.78
N PHE A 275 2.37 -8.09 -0.76
CA PHE A 275 2.13 -7.28 0.43
C PHE A 275 2.16 -5.78 0.13
N ALA A 276 3.05 -5.34 -0.78
CA ALA A 276 3.10 -3.96 -1.24
C ALA A 276 1.85 -3.57 -2.04
N LEU A 277 1.37 -4.48 -2.89
CA LEU A 277 0.11 -4.25 -3.62
C LEU A 277 -1.09 -4.24 -2.67
N SER A 278 -1.11 -5.11 -1.66
CA SER A 278 -2.16 -5.16 -0.64
C SER A 278 -2.24 -3.84 0.13
N ALA A 279 -1.10 -3.40 0.66
CA ALA A 279 -0.99 -2.15 1.41
C ALA A 279 -1.40 -0.95 0.55
N LEU A 280 -0.95 -0.89 -0.71
CA LEU A 280 -1.36 0.17 -1.65
C LEU A 280 -2.87 0.22 -1.86
N ILE A 281 -3.51 -0.93 -2.09
CA ILE A 281 -4.97 -1.00 -2.30
C ILE A 281 -5.70 -0.60 -1.02
N THR A 282 -5.31 -1.16 0.13
CA THR A 282 -5.96 -0.87 1.41
C THR A 282 -5.78 0.59 1.82
N GLY A 283 -4.56 1.13 1.77
CA GLY A 283 -4.27 2.54 2.08
C GLY A 283 -5.03 3.50 1.15
N SER A 284 -5.15 3.16 -0.14
CA SER A 284 -5.98 3.96 -1.08
C SER A 284 -7.46 3.97 -0.69
N VAL A 285 -8.01 2.81 -0.29
CA VAL A 285 -9.41 2.68 0.13
C VAL A 285 -9.67 3.40 1.44
N ILE A 286 -8.78 3.28 2.42
CA ILE A 286 -8.91 3.94 3.73
C ILE A 286 -8.83 5.46 3.58
N LEU A 287 -7.83 5.97 2.86
CA LEU A 287 -7.71 7.40 2.57
C LEU A 287 -8.99 7.95 1.91
N LEU A 288 -9.57 7.21 0.95
CA LEU A 288 -10.83 7.60 0.32
C LEU A 288 -11.99 7.63 1.32
N ILE A 289 -12.13 6.60 2.16
CA ILE A 289 -13.17 6.52 3.19
C ILE A 289 -13.05 7.68 4.17
N ASP A 290 -11.84 7.99 4.65
CA ASP A 290 -11.61 9.01 5.65
C ASP A 290 -11.81 10.42 5.10
N VAL A 291 -11.34 10.69 3.87
CA VAL A 291 -11.61 11.96 3.18
C VAL A 291 -13.12 12.15 2.96
N ILE A 292 -13.83 11.12 2.48
CA ILE A 292 -15.29 11.20 2.28
C ILE A 292 -16.00 11.38 3.62
N GLY A 293 -15.62 10.62 4.64
CA GLY A 293 -16.19 10.69 5.99
C GLY A 293 -16.03 12.08 6.59
N PHE A 294 -14.84 12.66 6.48
CA PHE A 294 -14.56 14.00 6.97
C PHE A 294 -15.38 15.07 6.23
N ILE A 295 -15.46 15.00 4.90
CA ILE A 295 -16.28 15.91 4.10
C ILE A 295 -17.75 15.82 4.53
N TYR A 296 -18.26 14.60 4.70
CA TYR A 296 -19.63 14.35 5.14
C TYR A 296 -19.90 14.98 6.51
N ASP A 297 -19.05 14.72 7.50
CA ASP A 297 -19.21 15.23 8.87
C ASP A 297 -19.11 16.75 8.92
N PHE A 298 -18.21 17.35 8.12
CA PHE A 298 -18.08 18.79 8.00
C PHE A 298 -19.37 19.43 7.44
N ILE A 299 -19.93 18.84 6.38
CA ILE A 299 -21.18 19.31 5.76
C ILE A 299 -22.37 19.14 6.72
N ALA A 300 -22.50 17.96 7.34
CA ALA A 300 -23.59 17.66 8.27
C ALA A 300 -23.58 18.62 9.47
N LYS A 301 -22.40 18.92 10.01
CA LYS A 301 -22.23 19.90 11.10
C LYS A 301 -22.63 21.31 10.68
N LYS A 302 -22.29 21.72 9.45
CA LYS A 302 -22.69 23.03 8.90
C LYS A 302 -24.22 23.11 8.74
N GLN A 303 -24.87 22.05 8.27
CA GLN A 303 -26.32 21.97 8.16
C GLN A 303 -27.01 22.03 9.53
N SER A 304 -26.51 21.30 10.52
CA SER A 304 -27.01 21.35 11.90
C SER A 304 -26.97 22.77 12.50
N ILE A 305 -25.86 23.49 12.29
CA ILE A 305 -25.71 24.88 12.76
C ILE A 305 -26.69 25.81 12.04
N TYR A 306 -26.90 25.62 10.73
CA TYR A 306 -27.85 26.40 9.95
C TYR A 306 -29.30 26.19 10.44
N ILE A 307 -29.72 24.94 10.61
CA ILE A 307 -31.08 24.59 11.10
C ILE A 307 -31.32 25.19 12.50
N ASN A 308 -30.35 25.05 13.42
CA ASN A 308 -30.44 25.63 14.76
C ASN A 308 -30.45 27.17 14.79
N LYS A 309 -29.93 27.82 13.75
CA LYS A 309 -29.99 29.28 13.61
C LYS A 309 -31.34 29.73 13.08
N VAL A 310 -31.93 28.99 12.13
CA VAL A 310 -33.27 29.28 11.58
C VAL A 310 -34.35 29.06 12.64
N SER A 311 -34.29 27.97 13.40
CA SER A 311 -35.27 27.66 14.45
C SER A 311 -35.21 28.56 15.70
N ARG A 312 -34.20 29.44 15.80
CA ARG A 312 -34.11 30.49 16.84
C ARG A 312 -34.63 31.85 16.38
N VAL A 313 -34.97 31.98 15.09
CA VAL A 313 -35.47 33.22 14.47
C VAL A 313 -36.99 33.16 14.26
N GLU A 314 -37.60 31.97 14.40
CA GLU A 314 -39.05 31.74 14.51
C GLU A 314 -39.48 31.66 15.98
#